data_AF-A0A957UDK5-F1
#
_entry.id   AF-A0A957UDK5-F1
#
_cell.length_a   1.000
_cell.length_b   1.000
_cell.length_c   1.000
_cell.angle_alpha   90.00
_cell.angle_beta   90.00
_cell.angle_gamma   90.00
#
_symmetry.space_group_name_H-M   'P 1'
#
loop_
_entity.id
_entity.type
_entity.pdbx_description
1 polymer ?
#
loop_
_entity_poly.entity_id
_entity_poly.type
_entity_poly.pdbx_seq_one_letter_code
_entity_poly.pdbx_strand_id
1 'polypeptide(L)'
;AMLREARRSYERAVRIPAGFAAAFAEHMSDSFMAWIEARPANNFAAVQPYLQKTLDMSREMSHYLGTSGHVADPLIDLADQGFTVAELRPLFATLGAALTSLVKQIGERPQVDNSILHRHYPKAGQLAYGEQVARAFGYDFQRGRQDETHHPFMTKFGHDDVRITTRVDEHDLGNALFGTMHETGHALYELGIDP
;
A
#
# COMPACT_ATOMS: atom_id res chain seq x y z
N ALA A 1 6.79 12.47 23.67
CA ALA A 1 6.56 11.55 22.53
C ALA A 1 7.56 11.80 21.41
N MET A 2 7.64 13.01 20.86
CA MET A 2 8.56 13.37 19.75
C MET A 2 10.01 12.91 19.95
N LEU A 3 10.65 13.22 21.09
CA LEU A 3 12.03 12.79 21.36
C LEU A 3 12.23 11.27 21.34
N ARG A 4 11.22 10.50 21.78
CA ARG A 4 11.27 9.05 21.79
C ARG A 4 11.23 8.49 20.37
N GLU A 5 10.35 9.00 19.52
CA GLU A 5 10.26 8.54 18.13
C GLU A 5 11.46 9.04 17.29
N ALA A 6 11.93 10.27 17.51
CA ALA A 6 13.14 10.77 16.88
C ALA A 6 14.36 9.89 17.22
N ARG A 7 14.52 9.54 18.50
CA ARG A 7 15.57 8.62 18.95
C ARG A 7 15.43 7.23 18.33
N ARG A 8 14.22 6.67 18.28
CA ARG A 8 13.95 5.36 17.65
C ARG A 8 14.33 5.38 16.17
N SER A 9 13.88 6.38 15.42
CA SER A 9 14.20 6.53 13.99
C SER A 9 15.70 6.65 13.77
N TYR A 10 16.40 7.44 14.59
CA TYR A 10 17.85 7.55 14.55
C TYR A 10 18.52 6.19 14.82
N GLU A 11 18.15 5.51 15.91
CA GLU A 11 18.72 4.21 16.29
C GLU A 11 18.51 3.15 15.21
N ARG A 12 17.35 3.13 14.54
CA ARG A 12 17.10 2.24 13.39
C ARG A 12 17.96 2.61 12.18
N ALA A 13 18.05 3.89 11.84
CA ALA A 13 18.80 4.36 10.68
C ALA A 13 20.30 4.06 10.80
N VAL A 14 20.91 4.28 11.96
CA VAL A 14 22.36 4.06 12.16
C VAL A 14 22.75 2.59 12.28
N ARG A 15 21.79 1.68 12.49
CA ARG A 15 22.05 0.23 12.51
C ARG A 15 22.34 -0.33 11.13
N ILE A 16 21.80 0.28 10.08
CA ILE A 16 21.99 -0.18 8.70
C ILE A 16 23.25 0.51 8.13
N PRO A 17 24.28 -0.25 7.71
CA PRO A 17 25.45 0.35 7.09
C PRO A 17 25.08 1.11 5.81
N ALA A 18 25.62 2.31 5.63
CA ALA A 18 25.34 3.15 4.47
C ALA A 18 25.65 2.44 3.13
N GLY A 19 26.74 1.66 3.07
CA GLY A 19 27.08 0.87 1.89
C GLY A 19 26.05 -0.20 1.56
N PHE A 20 25.51 -0.88 2.58
CA PHE A 20 24.41 -1.84 2.40
C PHE A 20 23.14 -1.13 1.92
N ALA A 21 22.77 0.00 2.54
CA ALA A 21 21.58 0.76 2.17
C ALA A 21 21.64 1.23 0.70
N ALA A 22 22.79 1.72 0.24
CA ALA A 22 23.01 2.12 -1.15
C ALA A 22 22.88 0.92 -2.11
N ALA A 23 23.56 -0.20 -1.81
CA ALA A 23 23.49 -1.40 -2.63
C ALA A 23 22.07 -2.00 -2.68
N PHE A 24 21.33 -1.93 -1.58
CA PHE A 24 19.94 -2.38 -1.52
C PHE A 24 19.02 -1.51 -2.38
N ALA A 25 19.19 -0.18 -2.31
CA ALA A 25 18.41 0.75 -3.12
C ALA A 25 18.68 0.57 -4.63
N GLU A 26 19.95 0.41 -5.03
CA GLU A 26 20.34 0.10 -6.41
C GLU A 26 19.71 -1.22 -6.88
N HIS A 27 19.84 -2.28 -6.08
CA HIS A 27 19.25 -3.58 -6.38
C HIS A 27 17.73 -3.54 -6.54
N MET A 28 17.02 -2.81 -5.67
CA MET A 28 15.57 -2.67 -5.76
C MET A 28 15.15 -1.88 -7.02
N SER A 29 15.92 -0.87 -7.43
CA SER A 29 15.70 -0.15 -8.68
C SER A 29 15.84 -1.07 -9.90
N ASP A 30 16.93 -1.83 -9.97
CA ASP A 30 17.17 -2.77 -11.07
C ASP A 30 16.10 -3.88 -11.10
N SER A 31 15.74 -4.42 -9.94
CA SER A 31 14.68 -5.43 -9.82
C SER A 31 13.33 -4.90 -10.30
N PHE A 32 13.02 -3.63 -10.05
CA PHE A 32 11.77 -3.02 -10.49
C PHE A 32 11.74 -2.87 -12.01
N MET A 33 12.85 -2.42 -12.62
CA MET A 33 12.97 -2.32 -14.07
C MET A 33 12.80 -3.68 -14.75
N ALA A 34 13.47 -4.72 -14.24
CA ALA A 34 13.31 -6.09 -14.74
C ALA A 34 11.86 -6.58 -14.61
N TRP A 35 11.18 -6.24 -13.51
CA TRP A 35 9.79 -6.64 -13.27
C TRP A 35 8.79 -5.96 -14.22
N ILE A 36 8.99 -4.68 -14.55
CA ILE A 36 8.14 -3.93 -15.49
C ILE A 36 8.06 -4.67 -16.84
N GLU A 37 9.18 -5.21 -17.32
CA GLU A 37 9.24 -5.95 -18.59
C GLU A 37 8.76 -7.39 -18.44
N ALA A 38 9.17 -8.06 -17.36
CA ALA A 38 8.92 -9.49 -17.18
C ALA A 38 7.45 -9.82 -16.87
N ARG A 39 6.75 -8.96 -16.12
CA ARG A 39 5.34 -9.18 -15.74
C ARG A 39 4.42 -9.30 -16.95
N PRO A 40 4.37 -8.34 -17.90
CA PRO A 40 3.52 -8.49 -19.09
C PRO A 40 3.98 -9.64 -20.00
N ALA A 41 5.26 -10.00 -19.98
CA ALA A 41 5.80 -11.14 -20.72
C ALA A 41 5.57 -12.51 -20.04
N ASN A 42 4.94 -12.54 -18.86
CA ASN A 42 4.78 -13.75 -18.03
C ASN A 42 6.11 -14.51 -17.81
N ASN A 43 7.22 -13.78 -17.66
CA ASN A 43 8.57 -14.35 -17.61
C ASN A 43 9.12 -14.32 -16.17
N PHE A 44 8.69 -15.26 -15.34
CA PHE A 44 9.20 -15.38 -13.97
C PHE A 44 10.71 -15.61 -13.90
N ALA A 45 11.28 -16.37 -14.85
CA ALA A 45 12.70 -16.68 -14.87
C ALA A 45 13.58 -15.42 -14.98
N ALA A 46 13.10 -14.37 -15.64
CA ALA A 46 13.81 -13.08 -15.73
C ALA A 46 13.90 -12.35 -14.39
N VAL A 47 12.91 -12.50 -13.49
CA VAL A 47 12.88 -11.82 -12.18
C VAL A 47 13.37 -12.69 -11.03
N GLN A 48 13.36 -14.02 -11.18
CA GLN A 48 13.79 -14.97 -10.16
C GLN A 48 15.16 -14.64 -9.52
N PRO A 49 16.25 -14.34 -10.28
CA PRO A 49 17.53 -14.01 -9.66
C PRO A 49 17.47 -12.72 -8.84
N TYR A 50 16.69 -11.73 -9.28
CA TYR A 50 16.50 -10.49 -8.53
C TYR A 50 15.75 -10.74 -7.22
N LEU A 51 14.67 -11.52 -7.26
CA LEU A 51 13.88 -11.89 -6.07
C LEU A 51 14.70 -12.69 -5.05
N GLN A 52 15.56 -13.61 -5.52
CA GLN A 52 16.45 -14.35 -4.64
C GLN A 52 17.43 -13.41 -3.92
N LYS A 53 18.08 -12.51 -4.66
CA LYS A 53 18.96 -11.51 -4.06
C LYS A 53 18.20 -10.55 -3.14
N THR A 54 16.97 -10.15 -3.47
CA THR A 54 16.11 -9.35 -2.59
C THR A 54 15.82 -10.07 -1.28
N LEU A 55 15.53 -11.37 -1.31
CA LEU A 55 15.29 -12.17 -0.11
C LEU A 55 16.56 -12.24 0.78
N ASP A 56 17.72 -12.48 0.17
CA ASP A 56 18.98 -12.60 0.89
C ASP A 56 19.37 -11.25 1.54
N MET A 57 19.25 -10.15 0.81
CA MET A 57 19.48 -8.81 1.36
C MET A 57 18.43 -8.42 2.40
N SER A 58 17.16 -8.81 2.25
CA SER A 58 16.12 -8.55 3.26
C SER A 58 16.43 -9.27 4.58
N ARG A 59 16.97 -10.50 4.51
CA ARG A 59 17.46 -11.21 5.70
C ARG A 59 18.64 -10.48 6.31
N GLU A 60 19.61 -10.03 5.52
CA GLU A 60 20.74 -9.25 6.02
C GLU A 60 20.28 -7.95 6.71
N MET A 61 19.34 -7.21 6.10
CA MET A 61 18.71 -6.02 6.69
C MET A 61 18.06 -6.33 8.04
N SER A 62 17.34 -7.45 8.15
CA SER A 62 16.78 -7.90 9.41
C SER A 62 17.84 -8.18 10.48
N HIS A 63 19.03 -8.66 10.12
CA HIS A 63 20.11 -8.88 11.09
C HIS A 63 20.68 -7.54 11.60
N TYR A 64 20.84 -6.53 10.73
CA TYR A 64 21.27 -5.19 11.15
C TYR A 64 20.30 -4.54 12.14
N LEU A 65 18.99 -4.68 11.90
CA LEU A 65 17.95 -4.11 12.77
C LEU A 65 17.86 -4.84 14.12
N GLY A 66 18.48 -6.01 14.25
CA GLY A 66 18.51 -6.85 15.44
C GLY A 66 17.37 -7.86 15.44
N THR A 67 17.60 -9.07 15.93
CA THR A 67 16.60 -10.16 15.94
C THR A 67 16.22 -10.54 17.37
N SER A 68 14.92 -10.50 17.69
CA SER A 68 14.37 -11.23 18.84
C SER A 68 13.16 -12.01 18.37
N GLY A 69 13.30 -13.32 18.16
CA GLY A 69 12.24 -14.17 17.64
C GLY A 69 12.47 -14.56 16.17
N HIS A 70 11.58 -14.13 15.28
CA HIS A 70 11.56 -14.51 13.87
C HIS A 70 12.37 -13.52 13.00
N VAL A 71 13.00 -14.02 11.94
CA VAL A 71 13.77 -13.22 10.95
C VAL A 71 12.94 -12.15 10.20
N ALA A 72 11.62 -12.14 10.40
CA ALA A 72 10.74 -11.15 9.78
C ALA A 72 10.30 -10.08 10.77
N ASP A 73 10.42 -10.33 12.08
CA ASP A 73 9.94 -9.40 13.11
C ASP A 73 10.55 -8.00 12.97
N PRO A 74 11.85 -7.84 12.67
CA PRO A 74 12.42 -6.50 12.52
C PRO A 74 11.87 -5.75 11.31
N LEU A 75 11.53 -6.46 10.23
CA LEU A 75 10.93 -5.87 9.03
C LEU A 75 9.42 -5.59 9.23
N ILE A 76 8.74 -6.42 10.02
CA ILE A 76 7.34 -6.17 10.43
C ILE A 76 7.28 -4.93 11.32
N ASP A 77 8.18 -4.78 12.30
CA ASP A 77 8.26 -3.62 13.21
C ASP A 77 8.64 -2.30 12.49
N LEU A 78 9.19 -2.37 11.27
CA LEU A 78 9.35 -1.20 10.39
C LEU A 78 8.02 -0.75 9.78
N ALA A 79 7.13 -1.68 9.45
CA ALA A 79 5.82 -1.38 8.86
C ALA A 79 4.79 -1.02 9.93
N ASP A 80 4.68 -1.84 10.97
CA ASP A 80 3.73 -1.70 12.07
C ASP A 80 4.47 -1.89 13.39
N GLN A 81 4.75 -0.76 14.05
CA GLN A 81 5.57 -0.76 15.26
C GLN A 81 4.99 -1.67 16.34
N GLY A 82 5.83 -2.56 16.86
CA GLY A 82 5.51 -3.48 17.95
C GLY A 82 4.90 -4.81 17.50
N PHE A 83 4.53 -4.97 16.23
CA PHE A 83 4.00 -6.23 15.73
C PHE A 83 5.11 -7.25 15.46
N THR A 84 4.76 -8.51 15.70
CA THR A 84 5.63 -9.68 15.47
C THR A 84 4.89 -10.79 14.75
N VAL A 85 5.63 -11.76 14.20
CA VAL A 85 5.07 -13.00 13.66
C VAL A 85 4.24 -13.75 14.71
N ALA A 86 4.62 -13.69 15.98
CA ALA A 86 3.90 -14.34 17.08
C ALA A 86 2.50 -13.74 17.31
N GLU A 87 2.33 -12.44 17.08
CA GLU A 87 1.04 -11.76 17.15
C GLU A 87 0.22 -11.92 15.86
N LEU A 88 0.88 -11.81 14.70
CA LEU A 88 0.22 -11.87 13.40
C LEU A 88 -0.28 -13.27 13.05
N ARG A 89 0.43 -14.34 13.45
CA ARG A 89 0.07 -15.71 13.07
C ARG A 89 -1.30 -16.14 13.64
N PRO A 90 -1.61 -15.97 14.94
CA PRO A 90 -2.96 -16.22 15.46
C PRO A 90 -4.02 -15.34 14.80
N LEU A 91 -3.74 -14.05 14.60
CA LEU A 91 -4.67 -13.12 13.95
C LEU A 91 -5.05 -13.60 12.54
N PHE A 92 -4.06 -13.94 11.71
CA PHE A 92 -4.31 -14.46 10.37
C PHE A 92 -4.98 -15.83 10.37
N ALA A 93 -4.72 -16.70 11.36
CA ALA A 93 -5.43 -17.96 11.49
C ALA A 93 -6.93 -17.74 11.78
N THR A 94 -7.26 -16.81 12.69
CA THR A 94 -8.64 -16.43 13.00
C THR A 94 -9.34 -15.83 11.79
N LEU A 95 -8.74 -14.83 11.15
CA LEU A 95 -9.30 -14.18 9.96
C LEU A 95 -9.44 -15.16 8.79
N GLY A 96 -8.41 -15.97 8.53
CA GLY A 96 -8.40 -16.94 7.44
C GLY A 96 -9.52 -17.98 7.58
N ALA A 97 -9.72 -18.53 8.78
CA ALA A 97 -10.81 -19.47 9.04
C ALA A 97 -12.20 -18.82 8.84
N ALA A 98 -12.40 -17.63 9.41
CA ALA A 98 -13.68 -16.92 9.33
C ALA A 98 -14.00 -16.49 7.89
N LEU A 99 -13.05 -15.86 7.20
CA LEU A 99 -13.23 -15.36 5.82
C LEU A 99 -13.39 -16.51 4.83
N THR A 100 -12.66 -17.62 4.98
CA THR A 100 -12.84 -18.80 4.10
C THR A 100 -14.26 -19.37 4.22
N SER A 101 -14.78 -19.49 5.45
CA SER A 101 -16.15 -19.94 5.69
C SER A 101 -17.17 -18.97 5.09
N LEU A 102 -16.98 -17.67 5.29
CA LEU A 102 -17.88 -16.63 4.77
C LEU A 102 -17.90 -16.61 3.24
N VAL A 103 -16.74 -16.62 2.59
CA VAL A 103 -16.64 -16.62 1.12
C VAL A 103 -17.28 -17.87 0.53
N LYS A 104 -17.10 -19.05 1.16
CA LYS A 104 -17.78 -20.28 0.75
C LYS A 104 -19.31 -20.11 0.83
N GLN A 105 -19.83 -19.63 1.96
CA GLN A 105 -21.26 -19.43 2.15
C GLN A 105 -21.85 -18.43 1.13
N ILE A 106 -21.13 -17.36 0.79
CA ILE A 106 -21.56 -16.40 -0.22
C ILE A 106 -21.52 -17.02 -1.62
N GLY A 107 -20.48 -17.79 -1.94
CA GLY A 107 -20.33 -18.47 -3.24
C GLY A 107 -21.40 -19.53 -3.52
N GLU A 108 -21.98 -20.12 -2.47
CA GLU A 108 -23.10 -21.08 -2.56
C GLU A 108 -24.47 -20.40 -2.76
N ARG A 109 -24.54 -19.06 -2.72
CA ARG A 109 -25.77 -18.28 -2.96
C ARG A 109 -25.82 -17.75 -4.39
N PRO A 110 -27.03 -17.42 -4.90
CA PRO A 110 -27.16 -16.65 -6.12
C PRO A 110 -26.34 -15.36 -6.04
N GLN A 111 -25.49 -15.12 -7.03
CA GLN A 111 -24.66 -13.93 -7.08
C GLN A 111 -25.52 -12.70 -7.40
N VAL A 112 -25.17 -11.57 -6.81
CA VAL A 112 -25.85 -10.30 -7.09
C VAL A 112 -25.57 -9.86 -8.52
N ASP A 113 -26.58 -9.33 -9.20
CA ASP A 113 -26.37 -8.67 -10.49
C ASP A 113 -25.63 -7.35 -10.27
N ASN A 114 -24.35 -7.33 -10.63
CA ASN A 114 -23.50 -6.15 -10.56
C ASN A 114 -23.35 -5.46 -11.93
N SER A 115 -24.15 -5.81 -12.93
CA SER A 115 -24.07 -5.24 -14.29
C SER A 115 -24.19 -3.72 -14.32
N ILE A 116 -24.84 -3.11 -13.32
CA ILE A 116 -24.90 -1.66 -13.16
C ILE A 116 -23.51 -1.03 -12.98
N LEU A 117 -22.55 -1.72 -12.36
CA LEU A 117 -21.18 -1.21 -12.19
C LEU A 117 -20.38 -1.23 -13.50
N HIS A 118 -20.79 -2.05 -14.47
CA HIS A 118 -20.04 -2.31 -15.70
C HIS A 118 -20.66 -1.70 -16.97
N ARG A 119 -21.59 -0.74 -16.80
CA ARG A 119 -22.09 0.05 -17.91
C ARG A 119 -21.07 1.10 -18.34
N HIS A 120 -21.32 1.75 -19.47
CA HIS A 120 -20.49 2.88 -19.88
C HIS A 120 -20.79 4.12 -19.02
N TYR A 121 -19.80 4.57 -18.26
CA TYR A 121 -19.83 5.81 -17.47
C TYR A 121 -18.73 6.74 -17.96
N PRO A 122 -19.07 7.89 -18.59
CA PRO A 122 -18.06 8.82 -19.10
C PRO A 122 -17.08 9.25 -18.01
N LYS A 123 -15.79 9.26 -18.34
CA LYS A 123 -14.70 9.62 -17.42
C LYS A 123 -14.95 10.91 -16.64
N ALA A 124 -15.38 11.97 -17.33
CA ALA A 124 -15.65 13.26 -16.71
C ALA A 124 -16.74 13.16 -15.62
N GLY A 125 -17.76 12.33 -15.83
CA GLY A 125 -18.81 12.08 -14.84
C GLY A 125 -18.30 11.30 -13.63
N GLN A 126 -17.45 10.30 -13.86
CA GLN A 126 -16.84 9.53 -12.77
C GLN A 126 -15.95 10.41 -11.88
N LEU A 127 -15.08 11.24 -12.48
CA LEU A 127 -14.19 12.15 -11.73
C LEU A 127 -14.99 13.19 -10.95
N ALA A 128 -15.98 13.83 -11.59
CA ALA A 128 -16.82 14.83 -10.93
C ALA A 128 -17.61 14.23 -9.75
N TYR A 129 -18.14 13.02 -9.89
CA TYR A 129 -18.83 12.34 -8.80
C TYR A 129 -17.87 11.88 -7.69
N GLY A 130 -16.69 11.35 -8.04
CA GLY A 130 -15.65 11.00 -7.08
C GLY A 130 -15.23 12.19 -6.22
N GLU A 131 -15.03 13.37 -6.83
CA GLU A 131 -14.75 14.59 -6.08
C GLU A 131 -15.90 15.00 -5.14
N GLN A 132 -17.16 14.85 -5.57
CA GLN A 132 -18.31 15.12 -4.70
C GLN A 132 -18.31 14.18 -3.48
N VAL A 133 -18.02 12.90 -3.68
CA VAL A 133 -17.92 11.93 -2.58
C VAL A 133 -16.77 12.27 -1.65
N ALA A 134 -15.59 12.62 -2.18
CA ALA A 134 -14.44 13.04 -1.38
C ALA A 134 -14.77 14.28 -0.53
N ARG A 135 -15.43 15.30 -1.11
CA ARG A 135 -15.91 16.47 -0.37
C ARG A 135 -16.91 16.09 0.72
N ALA A 136 -17.83 15.16 0.43
CA ALA A 136 -18.81 14.71 1.40
C ALA A 136 -18.17 13.95 2.58
N PHE A 137 -17.04 13.27 2.36
CA PHE A 137 -16.23 12.68 3.43
C PHE A 137 -15.44 13.72 4.24
N GLY A 138 -15.33 14.96 3.75
CA GLY A 138 -14.64 16.07 4.41
C GLY A 138 -13.25 16.38 3.83
N TYR A 139 -12.91 15.85 2.65
CA TYR A 139 -11.62 16.16 2.02
C TYR A 139 -11.56 17.63 1.60
N ASP A 140 -10.53 18.33 2.08
CA ASP A 140 -10.33 19.75 1.81
C ASP A 140 -9.49 19.98 0.55
N PHE A 141 -10.17 20.33 -0.54
CA PHE A 141 -9.53 20.66 -1.82
C PHE A 141 -8.77 22.01 -1.82
N GLN A 142 -8.77 22.78 -0.74
CA GLN A 142 -7.82 23.89 -0.57
C GLN A 142 -6.46 23.40 -0.05
N ARG A 143 -6.42 22.20 0.53
CA ARG A 143 -5.23 21.56 1.13
C ARG A 143 -4.79 20.32 0.35
N GLY A 144 -5.25 20.17 -0.88
CA GLY A 144 -5.08 18.97 -1.68
C GLY A 144 -5.78 19.04 -3.03
N ARG A 145 -5.61 17.99 -3.82
CA ARG A 145 -6.28 17.81 -5.13
C ARG A 145 -6.31 16.33 -5.49
N GLN A 146 -7.16 15.99 -6.46
CA GLN A 146 -7.21 14.67 -7.08
C GLN A 146 -6.67 14.72 -8.51
N ASP A 147 -5.86 13.71 -8.88
CA ASP A 147 -5.30 13.50 -10.22
C ASP A 147 -5.50 12.07 -10.71
N GLU A 148 -5.19 11.80 -11.97
CA GLU A 148 -5.19 10.44 -12.52
C GLU A 148 -3.80 9.82 -12.55
N THR A 149 -3.74 8.51 -12.30
CA THR A 149 -2.51 7.71 -12.37
C THR A 149 -2.82 6.27 -12.77
N HIS A 150 -1.78 5.47 -13.04
CA HIS A 150 -1.92 4.05 -13.33
C HIS A 150 -2.26 3.20 -12.09
N HIS A 151 -1.78 3.61 -10.92
CA HIS A 151 -2.02 2.96 -9.63
C HIS A 151 -2.36 4.03 -8.59
N PRO A 152 -3.62 4.13 -8.14
CA PRO A 152 -4.04 5.11 -7.14
C PRO A 152 -3.15 5.08 -5.88
N PHE A 153 -2.91 6.27 -5.34
CA PHE A 153 -2.18 6.51 -4.10
C PHE A 153 -2.54 7.88 -3.51
N MET A 154 -2.26 8.04 -2.22
CA MET A 154 -2.21 9.30 -1.50
C MET A 154 -0.76 9.67 -1.21
N THR A 155 -0.43 10.96 -1.29
CA THR A 155 0.88 11.46 -0.86
C THR A 155 0.79 12.84 -0.22
N LYS A 156 1.69 13.11 0.72
CA LYS A 156 1.77 14.37 1.47
C LYS A 156 3.04 15.12 1.08
N PHE A 157 2.86 16.30 0.48
CA PHE A 157 3.94 17.24 0.17
C PHE A 157 4.20 18.24 1.29
N GLY A 158 3.19 18.52 2.11
CA GLY A 158 3.28 19.45 3.23
C GLY A 158 2.07 19.34 4.16
N HIS A 159 2.04 20.16 5.22
CA HIS A 159 0.91 20.17 6.16
C HIS A 159 -0.43 20.48 5.46
N ASP A 160 -0.41 21.39 4.47
CA ASP A 160 -1.58 21.82 3.70
C ASP A 160 -1.51 21.37 2.23
N ASP A 161 -0.79 20.29 1.94
CA ASP A 161 -0.72 19.72 0.58
C ASP A 161 -0.69 18.19 0.66
N VAL A 162 -1.88 17.60 0.76
CA VAL A 162 -2.13 16.15 0.77
C VAL A 162 -2.93 15.80 -0.48
N ARG A 163 -2.31 15.13 -1.44
CA ARG A 163 -2.90 14.83 -2.76
C ARG A 163 -3.29 13.38 -2.85
N ILE A 164 -4.38 13.13 -3.58
CA ILE A 164 -4.86 11.80 -3.90
C ILE A 164 -4.85 11.59 -5.40
N THR A 165 -4.81 10.35 -5.83
CA THR A 165 -4.92 9.99 -7.23
C THR A 165 -5.94 8.89 -7.42
N THR A 166 -6.52 8.79 -8.61
CA THR A 166 -7.48 7.75 -8.97
C THR A 166 -7.18 7.18 -10.35
N ARG A 167 -7.92 6.14 -10.75
CA ARG A 167 -7.84 5.55 -12.08
C ARG A 167 -9.24 5.30 -12.60
N VAL A 168 -9.51 5.82 -13.79
CA VAL A 168 -10.80 5.68 -14.45
C VAL A 168 -10.80 4.51 -15.41
N ASP A 169 -11.88 3.74 -15.36
CA ASP A 169 -12.29 2.79 -16.38
C ASP A 169 -13.74 3.12 -16.77
N GLU A 170 -13.97 3.50 -18.02
CA GLU A 170 -15.32 3.90 -18.48
C GLU A 170 -16.31 2.72 -18.47
N HIS A 171 -15.85 1.48 -18.28
CA HIS A 171 -16.66 0.27 -18.18
C HIS A 171 -16.56 -0.43 -16.81
N ASP A 172 -15.98 0.22 -15.81
CA ASP A 172 -16.01 -0.22 -14.42
C ASP A 172 -16.06 0.99 -13.47
N LEU A 173 -17.27 1.35 -13.06
CA LEU A 173 -17.54 2.46 -12.15
C LEU A 173 -16.82 2.28 -10.80
N GLY A 174 -16.58 1.03 -10.37
CA GLY A 174 -15.97 0.73 -9.08
C GLY A 174 -14.50 1.18 -9.01
N ASN A 175 -13.78 1.14 -10.14
CA ASN A 175 -12.34 1.42 -10.21
C ASN A 175 -12.04 2.86 -9.74
N ALA A 176 -12.72 3.86 -10.31
CA ALA A 176 -12.52 5.26 -9.95
C ALA A 176 -13.18 5.63 -8.62
N LEU A 177 -14.42 5.15 -8.40
CA LEU A 177 -15.20 5.53 -7.23
C LEU A 177 -14.57 5.01 -5.94
N PHE A 178 -14.34 3.70 -5.85
CA PHE A 178 -13.75 3.11 -4.64
C PHE A 178 -12.27 3.46 -4.50
N GLY A 179 -11.54 3.67 -5.61
CA GLY A 179 -10.18 4.24 -5.57
C GLY A 179 -10.16 5.62 -4.92
N THR A 180 -11.03 6.53 -5.38
CA THR A 180 -11.18 7.87 -4.79
C THR A 180 -11.53 7.79 -3.30
N MET A 181 -12.50 6.94 -2.92
CA MET A 181 -12.90 6.76 -1.52
C MET A 181 -11.75 6.22 -0.65
N HIS A 182 -10.99 5.25 -1.16
CA HIS A 182 -9.85 4.66 -0.46
C HIS A 182 -8.76 5.70 -0.20
N GLU A 183 -8.32 6.40 -1.23
CA GLU A 183 -7.26 7.42 -1.10
C GLU A 183 -7.71 8.63 -0.29
N THR A 184 -9.00 8.99 -0.37
CA THR A 184 -9.58 10.01 0.50
C THR A 184 -9.47 9.62 1.97
N GLY A 185 -9.68 8.35 2.33
CA GLY A 185 -9.49 7.86 3.69
C GLY A 185 -8.08 8.10 4.23
N HIS A 186 -7.06 7.79 3.43
CA HIS A 186 -5.66 8.10 3.75
C HIS A 186 -5.43 9.60 3.89
N ALA A 187 -6.00 10.40 2.99
CA ALA A 187 -5.82 11.85 3.00
C ALA A 187 -6.44 12.51 4.24
N LEU A 188 -7.62 12.04 4.66
CA LEU A 188 -8.29 12.52 5.87
C LEU A 188 -7.47 12.21 7.13
N TYR A 189 -6.81 11.05 7.18
CA TYR A 189 -5.90 10.75 8.27
C TYR A 189 -4.76 11.78 8.33
N GLU A 190 -4.09 12.05 7.22
CA GLU A 190 -2.99 13.03 7.17
C GLU A 190 -3.41 14.47 7.43
N LEU A 191 -4.56 14.89 6.91
CA LEU A 191 -5.12 16.24 7.10
C LEU A 191 -5.65 16.49 8.51
N GLY A 192 -5.96 15.41 9.25
CA GLY A 192 -6.42 15.43 10.63
C GLY A 192 -5.31 15.47 11.68
N ILE A 193 -4.03 15.42 11.27
CA ILE A 193 -2.88 15.50 12.18
C ILE A 193 -2.70 16.96 12.64
N ASP A 194 -2.62 17.17 13.96
CA ASP A 194 -2.31 18.47 14.58
C ASP A 194 -0.92 18.97 14.11
N PRO A 195 -0.79 20.20 13.59
CA PRO A 195 0.47 20.75 13.08
C PRO A 195 1.65 20.76 14.08
#